data_AF-A0A6J7XVR8-F1
#
_entry.id   AF-A0A6J7XVR8-F1
#
_cell.length_a   1.000
_cell.length_b   1.000
_cell.length_c   1.000
_cell.angle_alpha   90.00
_cell.angle_beta   90.00
_cell.angle_gamma   90.00
#
_symmetry.space_group_name_H-M   'P 1'
#
loop_
_entity.id
_entity.type
_entity.pdbx_description
1 polymer ?
#
loop_
_entity_poly.entity_id
_entity_poly.type
_entity_poly.pdbx_seq_one_letter_code
_entity_poly.pdbx_strand_id
1 'polypeptide(L)'
;MYEGKADWSAITRLVEHLKPSGVPVLGNGDIWSGRDALNMVAETGCAGVVVGRGCLGRPWLFADLVSALQGVNKELTPALHQVREVMFRHAHLIVEYLESEDRGMRDMRKHMAWYLKGFSVPREIRHDLGMVSSLVEMRGLLDKLEDQPYPVEVGDKPRGRTSHGRPPTLPDGWLNDPDELVHVELEDAFSGG
;
A
#
# COMPACT_ATOMS: atom_id res chain seq x y z
N MET A 1 13.64 2.46 8.33
CA MET A 1 12.74 3.38 7.61
C MET A 1 11.25 3.00 7.73
N TYR A 2 10.83 1.72 7.69
CA TYR A 2 9.41 1.33 7.91
C TYR A 2 9.21 0.48 9.18
N GLU A 3 9.91 0.81 10.25
CA GLU A 3 9.83 0.12 11.55
C GLU A 3 9.07 0.99 12.55
N GLY A 4 8.46 0.35 13.55
CA GLY A 4 7.60 1.01 14.54
C GLY A 4 6.18 1.22 14.03
N LYS A 5 5.38 1.91 14.85
CA LYS A 5 4.06 2.42 14.46
C LYS A 5 4.24 3.85 13.96
N ALA A 6 3.46 4.25 12.97
CA ALA A 6 3.39 5.64 12.56
C ALA A 6 3.04 6.53 13.77
N ASP A 7 3.83 7.59 14.00
CA ASP A 7 3.54 8.58 15.03
C ASP A 7 2.48 9.56 14.51
N TRP A 8 1.22 9.29 14.82
CA TRP A 8 0.10 10.12 14.40
C TRP A 8 0.06 11.48 15.12
N SER A 9 0.79 11.65 16.23
CA SER A 9 0.87 12.94 16.94
C SER A 9 1.49 14.03 16.08
N ALA A 10 2.40 13.67 15.16
CA ALA A 10 2.98 14.60 14.18
C ALA A 10 1.92 15.14 13.22
N ILE A 11 0.94 14.31 12.84
CA ILE A 11 -0.19 14.73 12.00
C ILE A 11 -1.08 15.71 12.77
N THR A 12 -1.38 15.42 14.04
CA THR A 12 -2.14 16.33 14.91
C THR A 12 -1.48 17.70 15.00
N ARG A 13 -0.16 17.75 15.28
CA ARG A 13 0.59 19.01 15.33
C ARG A 13 0.51 19.79 14.02
N LEU A 14 0.60 19.10 12.88
CA LEU A 14 0.49 19.73 11.57
C LEU A 14 -0.92 20.27 11.29
N VAL A 15 -1.96 19.50 11.64
CA VAL A 15 -3.37 19.92 11.55
C VAL A 15 -3.60 21.20 12.36
N GLU A 16 -3.12 21.24 13.61
CA GLU A 16 -3.26 22.41 14.48
C GLU A 16 -2.52 23.63 13.92
N HIS A 17 -1.29 23.44 13.43
CA HIS A 17 -0.48 24.51 12.85
C HIS A 17 -1.11 25.13 11.60
N LEU A 18 -1.70 24.31 10.72
CA LEU A 18 -2.31 24.78 9.46
C LEU A 18 -3.78 25.19 9.61
N LYS A 19 -4.38 25.02 10.80
CA LYS A 19 -5.77 25.41 11.05
C LYS A 19 -6.08 26.88 10.69
N PRO A 20 -5.22 27.89 10.96
CA PRO A 20 -5.49 29.28 10.60
C PRO A 20 -5.52 29.54 9.09
N SER A 21 -4.78 28.75 8.29
CA SER A 21 -4.73 28.91 6.83
C SER A 21 -5.86 28.16 6.11
N GLY A 22 -6.54 27.24 6.81
CA GLY A 22 -7.62 26.42 6.25
C GLY A 22 -7.13 25.36 5.25
N VAL A 23 -5.82 25.14 5.14
CA VAL A 23 -5.25 24.12 4.25
C VAL A 23 -5.54 22.73 4.82
N PRO A 24 -6.18 21.83 4.06
CA PRO A 24 -6.49 20.49 4.55
C PRO A 24 -5.23 19.62 4.66
N VAL A 25 -5.09 18.92 5.79
CA VAL A 25 -4.03 17.93 6.01
C VAL A 25 -4.58 16.53 5.75
N LEU A 26 -3.83 15.71 5.00
CA LEU A 26 -4.15 14.30 4.81
C LEU A 26 -3.20 13.45 5.64
N GLY A 27 -3.75 12.57 6.47
CA GLY A 27 -2.97 11.65 7.30
C GLY A 27 -2.44 10.46 6.49
N ASN A 28 -1.23 10.00 6.80
CA ASN A 28 -0.64 8.81 6.18
C ASN A 28 0.11 7.97 7.22
N GLY A 29 -0.03 6.64 7.12
CA GLY A 29 0.70 5.70 7.95
C GLY A 29 -0.21 4.64 8.55
N ASP A 30 0.16 3.37 8.36
CA ASP A 30 -0.49 2.21 8.97
C ASP A 30 -2.02 2.11 8.79
N ILE A 31 -2.52 2.53 7.63
CA ILE A 31 -3.92 2.33 7.22
C ILE A 31 -4.05 0.98 6.48
N TRP A 32 -4.71 0.01 7.12
CA TRP A 32 -4.89 -1.36 6.61
C TRP A 32 -6.36 -1.74 6.39
N SER A 33 -7.29 -0.97 6.95
CA SER A 33 -8.73 -1.17 6.93
C SER A 33 -9.49 0.17 6.97
N GLY A 34 -10.80 0.13 6.72
CA GLY A 34 -11.68 1.29 6.91
C GLY A 34 -11.67 1.82 8.35
N ARG A 35 -11.54 0.93 9.34
CA ARG A 35 -11.46 1.30 10.76
C ARG A 35 -10.19 2.08 11.09
N ASP A 36 -9.06 1.75 10.48
CA ASP A 36 -7.82 2.51 10.70
C ASP A 36 -7.97 3.95 10.19
N ALA A 37 -8.70 4.16 9.09
CA ALA A 37 -8.97 5.49 8.57
C ALA A 37 -9.87 6.30 9.51
N LEU A 38 -10.92 5.68 10.06
CA LEU A 38 -11.76 6.33 11.08
C LEU A 38 -10.96 6.71 12.31
N ASN A 39 -10.09 5.82 12.79
CA ASN A 39 -9.22 6.10 13.92
C ASN A 39 -8.26 7.25 13.63
N MET A 40 -7.61 7.27 12.46
CA MET A 40 -6.69 8.35 12.08
C MET A 40 -7.38 9.71 12.02
N VAL A 41 -8.56 9.77 11.39
CA VAL A 41 -9.34 11.02 11.32
C VAL A 41 -9.79 11.46 12.71
N ALA A 42 -10.29 10.54 13.54
CA ALA A 42 -10.76 10.83 14.89
C ALA A 42 -9.62 11.29 15.83
N GLU A 43 -8.45 10.69 15.73
CA GLU A 43 -7.29 10.98 16.59
C GLU A 43 -6.58 12.27 16.19
N THR A 44 -6.43 12.52 14.88
CA THR A 44 -5.57 13.60 14.39
C THR A 44 -6.33 14.84 13.92
N GLY A 45 -7.62 14.71 13.62
CA GLY A 45 -8.41 15.76 13.00
C GLY A 45 -8.04 16.02 11.53
N CYS A 46 -7.28 15.15 10.88
CA CYS A 46 -6.95 15.29 9.46
C CYS A 46 -8.21 15.21 8.57
N ALA A 47 -8.17 15.85 7.41
CA ALA A 47 -9.31 15.95 6.48
C ALA A 47 -9.59 14.64 5.72
N GLY A 48 -8.65 13.71 5.73
CA GLY A 48 -8.75 12.42 5.07
C GLY A 48 -7.46 11.62 5.22
N VAL A 49 -7.41 10.45 4.59
CA VAL A 49 -6.26 9.54 4.68
C VAL A 49 -5.68 9.22 3.31
N VAL A 50 -4.36 9.02 3.29
CA VAL A 50 -3.61 8.49 2.15
C VAL A 50 -3.15 7.09 2.47
N VAL A 51 -3.32 6.16 1.54
CA VAL A 51 -2.93 4.76 1.71
C VAL A 51 -1.78 4.39 0.77
N GLY A 52 -0.74 3.80 1.35
CA GLY A 52 0.39 3.24 0.62
C GLY A 52 0.36 1.71 0.62
N ARG A 53 1.12 1.09 1.53
CA ARG A 53 1.29 -0.38 1.58
C ARG A 53 -0.01 -1.16 1.77
N GLY A 54 -1.03 -0.57 2.38
CA GLY A 54 -2.33 -1.22 2.63
C GLY A 54 -3.04 -1.67 1.37
N CYS A 55 -2.94 -0.92 0.27
CA CYS A 55 -3.65 -1.22 -0.98
C CYS A 55 -2.92 -2.22 -1.90
N LEU A 56 -1.69 -2.63 -1.56
CA LEU A 56 -0.90 -3.57 -2.37
C LEU A 56 -1.60 -4.93 -2.46
N GLY A 57 -2.09 -5.27 -3.66
CA GLY A 57 -2.87 -6.48 -3.91
C GLY A 57 -4.27 -6.47 -3.29
N ARG A 58 -4.76 -5.29 -2.88
CA ARG A 58 -6.08 -5.07 -2.28
C ARG A 58 -6.70 -3.77 -2.78
N PRO A 59 -6.95 -3.61 -4.09
CA PRO A 59 -7.56 -2.39 -4.61
C PRO A 59 -8.97 -2.13 -4.04
N TRP A 60 -9.67 -3.17 -3.56
CA TRP A 60 -10.96 -3.02 -2.87
C TRP A 60 -10.86 -2.30 -1.53
N LEU A 61 -9.67 -2.16 -0.93
CA LEU A 61 -9.47 -1.36 0.28
C LEU A 61 -9.97 0.08 0.09
N PHE A 62 -9.87 0.67 -1.11
CA PHE A 62 -10.41 2.00 -1.35
C PHE A 62 -11.93 2.08 -1.15
N ALA A 63 -12.66 1.03 -1.53
CA ALA A 63 -14.10 0.97 -1.30
C ALA A 63 -14.43 0.73 0.19
N ASP A 64 -13.58 0.01 0.93
CA ASP A 64 -13.70 -0.12 2.40
C ASP A 64 -13.51 1.24 3.09
N LEU A 65 -12.47 1.99 2.69
CA LEU A 65 -12.18 3.33 3.23
C LEU A 65 -13.34 4.29 2.97
N VAL A 66 -13.85 4.32 1.74
CA VAL A 66 -15.00 5.17 1.37
C VAL A 66 -16.23 4.78 2.18
N SER A 67 -16.54 3.49 2.27
CA SER A 67 -17.70 3.00 3.03
C SER A 67 -17.60 3.42 4.49
N ALA A 68 -16.45 3.18 5.13
CA ALA A 68 -16.22 3.55 6.52
C ALA A 68 -16.37 5.05 6.77
N LEU A 69 -15.73 5.89 5.94
CA LEU A 69 -15.80 7.35 6.05
C LEU A 69 -17.22 7.91 5.79
N GLN A 70 -18.06 7.18 5.06
CA GLN A 70 -19.47 7.51 4.85
C GLN A 70 -20.39 6.96 5.96
N GLY A 71 -19.86 6.30 6.99
CA GLY A 71 -20.63 5.69 8.07
C GLY A 71 -21.26 4.34 7.68
N VAL A 72 -20.90 3.78 6.53
CA VAL A 72 -21.31 2.45 6.08
C VAL A 72 -20.26 1.45 6.57
N ASN A 73 -20.54 0.74 7.67
CA ASN A 73 -19.62 -0.26 8.22
C ASN A 73 -19.70 -1.58 7.44
N LYS A 74 -19.25 -1.57 6.19
CA LYS A 74 -19.19 -2.74 5.32
C LYS A 74 -17.75 -3.04 4.93
N GLU A 75 -17.20 -4.11 5.50
CA GLU A 75 -15.89 -4.63 5.11
C GLU A 75 -16.02 -5.49 3.84
N LEU A 76 -15.20 -5.23 2.84
CA LEU A 76 -15.09 -6.03 1.62
C LEU A 76 -14.07 -7.14 1.82
N THR A 77 -14.61 -8.35 1.90
CA THR A 77 -13.86 -9.59 2.06
C THR A 77 -14.03 -10.46 0.81
N PRO A 78 -13.46 -10.07 -0.34
CA PRO A 78 -13.67 -10.80 -1.58
C PRO A 78 -13.10 -12.21 -1.50
N ALA A 79 -13.90 -13.20 -1.88
CA ALA A 79 -13.45 -14.58 -2.01
C ALA A 79 -12.39 -14.70 -3.12
N LEU A 80 -11.62 -15.79 -3.13
CA LEU A 80 -10.50 -15.94 -4.07
C LEU A 80 -10.96 -15.85 -5.54
N HIS A 81 -12.15 -16.35 -5.86
CA HIS A 81 -12.70 -16.21 -7.21
C HIS A 81 -12.89 -14.74 -7.63
N GLN A 82 -13.21 -13.82 -6.71
CA GLN A 82 -13.31 -12.38 -7.02
C GLN A 82 -11.92 -11.76 -7.10
N VAL A 83 -11.01 -12.17 -6.21
CA VAL A 83 -9.62 -11.71 -6.18
C VAL A 83 -8.91 -12.06 -7.50
N ARG A 84 -9.09 -13.27 -8.03
CA ARG A 84 -8.48 -13.67 -9.31
C ARG A 84 -9.01 -12.84 -10.50
N GLU A 85 -10.29 -12.47 -10.50
CA GLU A 85 -10.83 -11.62 -11.57
C GLU A 85 -10.27 -10.19 -11.50
N VAL A 86 -10.12 -9.64 -10.29
CA VAL A 86 -9.46 -8.34 -10.08
C VAL A 86 -7.99 -8.40 -10.50
N MET A 87 -7.29 -9.48 -10.14
CA MET A 87 -5.89 -9.71 -10.48
C MET A 87 -5.69 -9.86 -11.99
N PHE A 88 -6.60 -10.56 -12.68
CA PHE A 88 -6.57 -10.71 -14.13
C PHE A 88 -6.90 -9.40 -14.85
N ARG A 89 -7.91 -8.66 -14.37
CA ARG A 89 -8.22 -7.31 -14.87
C ARG A 89 -7.02 -6.37 -14.71
N HIS A 90 -6.32 -6.44 -13.58
CA HIS A 90 -5.12 -5.62 -13.35
C HIS A 90 -4.01 -5.94 -14.36
N ALA A 91 -3.80 -7.22 -14.68
CA ALA A 91 -2.85 -7.62 -15.72
C ALA A 91 -3.22 -7.02 -17.09
N HIS A 92 -4.50 -7.09 -17.48
CA HIS A 92 -4.99 -6.46 -18.71
C HIS A 92 -4.70 -4.95 -18.76
N LEU A 93 -4.98 -4.22 -17.67
CA LEU A 93 -4.74 -2.78 -17.60
C LEU A 93 -3.25 -2.42 -17.71
N ILE A 94 -2.36 -3.22 -17.12
CA ILE A 94 -0.91 -3.01 -17.26
C ILE A 94 -0.48 -3.26 -18.70
N VAL A 95 -0.96 -4.34 -19.34
CA VAL A 95 -0.64 -4.66 -20.73
C VAL A 95 -1.12 -3.56 -21.68
N GLU A 96 -2.33 -3.04 -21.46
CA GLU A 96 -2.88 -1.89 -22.18
C GLU A 96 -2.01 -0.64 -22.00
N TYR A 97 -1.68 -0.28 -20.75
CA TYR A 97 -0.87 0.88 -20.43
C TYR A 97 0.55 0.82 -21.01
N LEU A 98 1.17 -0.36 -21.01
CA LEU A 98 2.51 -0.57 -21.55
C LEU A 98 2.50 -0.92 -23.03
N GLU A 99 1.34 -1.07 -23.67
CA GLU A 99 1.17 -1.51 -25.05
C GLU A 99 2.04 -2.74 -25.40
N SER A 100 2.20 -3.64 -24.43
CA SER A 100 3.13 -4.76 -24.54
C SER A 100 2.81 -5.84 -23.51
N GLU A 101 2.38 -7.00 -24.00
CA GLU A 101 2.05 -8.12 -23.14
C GLU A 101 3.27 -8.61 -22.35
N ASP A 102 4.40 -8.83 -23.03
CA ASP A 102 5.64 -9.26 -22.38
C ASP A 102 6.09 -8.31 -21.25
N ARG A 103 6.08 -6.98 -21.48
CA ARG A 103 6.42 -6.02 -20.42
C ARG A 103 5.38 -6.03 -19.31
N GLY A 104 4.10 -6.09 -19.65
CA GLY A 104 3.03 -6.10 -18.67
C GLY A 104 3.02 -7.33 -17.78
N MET A 105 3.29 -8.51 -18.34
CA MET A 105 3.37 -9.74 -17.56
C MET A 105 4.60 -9.75 -16.65
N ARG A 106 5.75 -9.23 -17.10
CA ARG A 106 6.92 -9.06 -16.22
C ARG A 106 6.63 -8.13 -15.05
N ASP A 107 5.93 -7.02 -15.30
CA ASP A 107 5.53 -6.09 -14.23
C ASP A 107 4.53 -6.75 -13.28
N MET A 108 3.56 -7.50 -13.81
CA MET A 108 2.51 -8.16 -13.04
C MET A 108 3.07 -9.18 -12.02
N ARG A 109 4.19 -9.84 -12.31
CA ARG A 109 4.84 -10.83 -11.40
C ARG A 109 5.04 -10.30 -9.99
N LYS A 110 5.38 -9.00 -9.82
CA LYS A 110 5.63 -8.40 -8.50
C LYS A 110 4.36 -8.27 -7.65
N HIS A 111 3.18 -8.26 -8.27
CA HIS A 111 1.89 -8.10 -7.61
C HIS A 111 1.29 -9.44 -7.13
N MET A 112 1.70 -10.57 -7.70
CA MET A 112 1.09 -11.89 -7.45
C MET A 112 1.09 -12.26 -5.97
N ALA A 113 2.24 -12.10 -5.31
CA ALA A 113 2.41 -12.42 -3.89
C ALA A 113 1.53 -11.53 -2.98
N TRP A 114 1.20 -10.32 -3.43
CA TRP A 114 0.32 -9.44 -2.67
C TRP A 114 -1.14 -9.89 -2.77
N TYR A 115 -1.65 -10.16 -3.97
CA TYR A 115 -3.04 -10.64 -4.14
C TYR A 115 -3.30 -11.95 -3.39
N LEU A 116 -2.33 -12.89 -3.43
CA LEU A 116 -2.48 -14.23 -2.89
C LEU A 116 -2.06 -14.38 -1.42
N LYS A 117 -1.75 -13.27 -0.74
CA LYS A 117 -1.33 -13.31 0.67
C LYS A 117 -2.44 -13.90 1.57
N GLY A 118 -2.11 -14.98 2.27
CA GLY A 118 -3.02 -15.66 3.21
C GLY A 118 -3.88 -16.76 2.60
N PHE A 119 -4.04 -16.77 1.27
CA PHE A 119 -4.74 -17.83 0.56
C PHE A 119 -3.88 -19.09 0.43
N SER A 120 -4.53 -20.27 0.46
CA SER A 120 -3.87 -21.53 0.16
C SER A 120 -3.66 -21.65 -1.35
N VAL A 121 -2.41 -21.66 -1.80
CA VAL A 121 -2.08 -21.73 -3.23
C VAL A 121 -1.05 -22.83 -3.42
N PRO A 122 -1.30 -23.83 -4.30
CA PRO A 122 -0.33 -24.86 -4.64
C PRO A 122 1.03 -24.26 -5.01
N ARG A 123 2.11 -24.90 -4.55
CA ARG A 123 3.48 -24.38 -4.70
C ARG A 123 3.83 -24.16 -6.16
N GLU A 124 3.41 -25.08 -7.02
CA GLU A 124 3.63 -25.08 -8.46
C GLU A 124 2.93 -23.87 -9.10
N ILE A 125 1.64 -23.67 -8.80
CA ILE A 125 0.88 -22.52 -9.33
C ILE A 125 1.49 -21.20 -8.85
N ARG A 126 1.93 -21.11 -7.58
CA ARG A 126 2.59 -19.92 -7.05
C ARG A 126 3.91 -19.62 -7.77
N HIS A 127 4.70 -20.66 -8.04
CA HIS A 127 5.94 -20.54 -8.80
C HIS A 127 5.66 -20.05 -10.23
N ASP A 128 4.71 -20.69 -10.91
CA ASP A 128 4.41 -20.41 -12.32
C ASP A 128 3.82 -19.00 -12.49
N LEU A 129 2.96 -18.55 -11.58
CA LEU A 129 2.50 -17.15 -11.55
C LEU A 129 3.65 -16.15 -11.35
N GLY A 130 4.71 -16.54 -10.62
CA GLY A 130 5.92 -15.73 -10.47
C GLY A 130 6.77 -15.63 -11.75
N MET A 131 6.54 -16.52 -12.72
CA MET A 131 7.29 -16.60 -13.98
C MET A 131 6.41 -16.33 -15.21
N VAL A 132 5.12 -16.03 -15.00
CA VAL A 132 4.10 -15.91 -16.06
C VAL A 132 4.50 -14.94 -17.17
N SER A 133 4.19 -15.33 -18.41
CA SER A 133 4.66 -14.68 -19.63
C SER A 133 3.54 -14.16 -20.54
N SER A 134 2.30 -14.62 -20.36
CA SER A 134 1.13 -14.15 -21.12
C SER A 134 -0.13 -14.09 -20.27
N LEU A 135 -1.12 -13.32 -20.73
CA LEU A 135 -2.46 -13.25 -20.16
C LEU A 135 -3.16 -14.61 -20.25
N VAL A 136 -3.01 -15.32 -21.37
CA VAL A 136 -3.59 -16.66 -21.57
C VAL A 136 -3.05 -17.65 -20.53
N GLU A 137 -1.73 -17.66 -20.33
CA GLU A 137 -1.09 -18.50 -19.31
C GLU A 137 -1.58 -18.13 -17.90
N MET A 138 -1.64 -16.83 -17.59
CA MET A 138 -2.14 -16.34 -16.30
C MET A 138 -3.57 -16.80 -16.04
N ARG A 139 -4.48 -16.66 -17.03
CA ARG A 139 -5.86 -17.12 -16.91
C ARG A 139 -5.93 -18.61 -16.59
N GLY A 140 -5.18 -19.43 -17.33
CA GLY A 140 -5.11 -20.88 -17.13
C GLY A 140 -4.56 -21.28 -15.76
N LEU A 141 -3.61 -20.51 -15.20
CA LEU A 141 -3.10 -20.74 -13.83
C LEU A 141 -4.14 -20.34 -12.77
N LEU A 142 -4.81 -19.19 -12.95
CA LEU A 142 -5.84 -18.70 -12.03
C LEU A 142 -7.10 -19.58 -11.99
N ASP A 143 -7.45 -20.24 -13.10
CA ASP A 143 -8.58 -21.17 -13.17
C ASP A 143 -8.35 -22.47 -12.42
N LYS A 144 -7.09 -22.83 -12.16
CA LYS A 144 -6.72 -24.00 -11.35
C LYS A 144 -6.83 -23.75 -9.85
N LEU A 145 -7.07 -22.50 -9.43
CA LEU A 145 -7.23 -22.18 -8.01
C LEU A 145 -8.64 -22.56 -7.54
N GLU A 146 -8.68 -23.37 -6.49
CA GLU A 146 -9.92 -23.66 -5.77
C GLU A 146 -10.39 -22.42 -5.00
N ASP A 147 -11.69 -22.15 -5.06
CA ASP A 147 -12.26 -20.99 -4.38
C ASP A 147 -12.23 -21.15 -2.86
N GLN A 148 -12.01 -20.03 -2.17
CA GLN A 148 -11.83 -19.99 -0.72
C GLN A 148 -12.20 -18.60 -0.20
N PRO A 149 -12.71 -18.51 1.04
CA PRO A 149 -13.08 -17.24 1.65
C PRO A 149 -11.86 -16.34 1.86
N TYR A 150 -12.09 -15.04 2.00
CA TYR A 150 -11.03 -14.08 2.28
C TYR A 150 -10.33 -14.42 3.61
N PRO A 151 -8.98 -14.46 3.67
CA PRO A 151 -8.25 -14.84 4.88
C PRO A 151 -8.13 -13.66 5.85
N VAL A 152 -9.22 -13.31 6.55
CA VAL A 152 -9.34 -12.13 7.42
C VAL A 152 -8.16 -12.01 8.41
N GLU A 153 -7.74 -13.13 9.02
CA GLU A 153 -6.63 -13.20 9.98
C GLU A 153 -5.26 -12.74 9.43
N VAL A 154 -5.10 -12.71 8.11
CA VAL A 154 -3.82 -12.39 7.43
C VAL A 154 -3.97 -11.25 6.43
N GLY A 155 -5.16 -11.07 5.85
CA GLY A 155 -5.45 -10.13 4.77
C GLY A 155 -5.14 -8.69 5.14
N ASP A 156 -5.47 -8.32 6.37
CA ASP A 156 -5.28 -6.99 6.96
C ASP A 156 -3.92 -6.77 7.60
N LYS A 157 -3.10 -7.82 7.73
CA LYS A 157 -1.76 -7.67 8.29
C LYS A 157 -0.86 -6.82 7.36
N PRO A 158 0.12 -6.09 7.91
CA PRO A 158 1.05 -5.27 7.13
C PRO A 158 1.67 -5.99 5.92
N ARG A 159 1.84 -5.24 4.83
CA ARG A 159 2.41 -5.74 3.56
C ARG A 159 3.74 -5.06 3.25
N GLY A 160 4.58 -5.76 2.50
CA GLY A 160 5.93 -5.32 2.14
C GLY A 160 6.99 -5.73 3.18
N ARG A 161 8.18 -5.14 3.07
CA ARG A 161 9.33 -5.48 3.90
C ARG A 161 9.07 -5.11 5.36
N THR A 162 9.21 -6.08 6.26
CA THR A 162 9.09 -5.93 7.73
C THR A 162 10.43 -6.02 8.45
N SER A 163 11.55 -5.99 7.72
CA SER A 163 12.90 -6.09 8.30
C SER A 163 13.26 -4.85 9.12
N HIS A 164 14.12 -5.03 10.13
CA HIS A 164 14.71 -3.96 10.95
C HIS A 164 15.18 -2.79 10.07
N GLY A 165 14.64 -1.61 10.35
CA GLY A 165 14.90 -0.41 9.61
C GLY A 165 16.07 0.34 10.24
N ARG A 166 17.11 0.62 9.46
CA ARG A 166 18.01 1.73 9.83
C ARG A 166 17.20 3.03 9.82
N PRO A 167 17.40 3.94 10.80
CA PRO A 167 16.85 5.27 10.72
C PRO A 167 17.32 5.94 9.42
N PRO A 168 16.49 6.81 8.80
CA PRO A 168 17.00 7.65 7.72
C PRO A 168 18.18 8.46 8.25
N THR A 169 19.29 8.48 7.49
CA THR A 169 20.38 9.41 7.79
C THR A 169 19.88 10.80 7.44
N LEU A 170 19.73 11.65 8.45
CA LEU A 170 19.44 13.06 8.29
C LEU A 170 20.73 13.84 8.57
N PRO A 171 20.92 15.02 7.96
CA PRO A 171 21.96 15.96 8.39
C PRO A 171 21.85 16.25 9.88
N ASP A 172 22.98 16.56 10.52
CA ASP A 172 23.00 16.95 11.93
C ASP A 172 22.11 18.18 12.16
N GLY A 173 21.39 18.22 13.27
CA GLY A 173 20.47 19.33 13.59
C GLY A 173 19.14 19.37 12.84
N TRP A 174 18.94 18.58 11.78
CA TRP A 174 17.77 18.70 10.87
C TRP A 174 16.38 18.62 11.52
N LEU A 175 16.26 17.92 12.66
CA LEU A 175 14.98 17.80 13.40
C LEU A 175 14.85 18.80 14.55
N ASN A 176 15.89 19.56 14.85
CA ASN A 176 15.95 20.45 16.02
C ASN A 176 15.40 21.84 15.71
N ASP A 177 15.57 22.34 14.48
CA ASP A 177 15.07 23.64 14.07
C ASP A 177 14.41 23.56 12.67
N PRO A 178 13.08 23.60 12.59
CA PRO A 178 12.35 23.56 11.31
C PRO A 178 12.50 24.84 10.48
N ASP A 179 13.05 25.92 11.06
CA ASP A 179 13.26 27.22 10.42
C ASP A 179 14.75 27.47 10.09
N GLU A 180 15.64 26.49 10.34
CA GLU A 180 17.05 26.60 10.00
C GLU A 180 17.24 26.69 8.48
N LEU A 181 17.71 27.84 8.00
CA LEU A 181 18.14 28.02 6.61
C LEU A 181 19.45 27.27 6.40
N VAL A 182 19.35 26.01 5.98
CA VAL A 182 20.53 25.19 5.64
C VAL A 182 21.22 25.79 4.41
N HIS A 183 22.37 26.43 4.64
CA HIS A 183 23.28 26.81 3.57
C HIS A 183 24.01 25.57 3.08
N VAL A 184 23.56 25.01 1.94
CA VAL A 184 24.24 23.89 1.29
C VAL A 184 25.35 24.46 0.40
N GLU A 185 26.61 24.27 0.82
CA GLU A 185 27.77 24.57 -0.03
C GLU A 185 27.94 23.47 -1.09
N LEU A 186 28.52 23.80 -2.25
CA LEU A 186 28.73 22.85 -3.37
C LEU A 186 29.56 21.62 -2.98
N GLU A 187 30.35 21.72 -1.92
CA GLU A 187 31.18 20.65 -1.38
C GLU A 187 30.35 19.58 -0.63
N ASP A 188 29.18 19.94 -0.07
CA ASP A 188 28.29 19.02 0.67
C ASP A 188 27.45 18.11 -0.25
N ALA A 189 27.37 18.43 -1.54
CA ALA A 189 26.62 17.66 -2.54
C ALA A 189 27.33 16.35 -2.97
N PHE A 190 28.58 16.15 -2.56
CA PHE A 190 29.40 14.98 -2.89
C PHE A 190 29.63 14.07 -1.68
N SER A 191 28.56 13.65 -0.98
CA SER A 191 28.68 12.54 -0.03
C SER A 191 28.45 11.21 -0.75
N GLY A 192 29.51 10.70 -1.37
CA GLY A 192 29.60 9.37 -1.94
C GLY A 192 30.77 8.61 -1.32
N GLY A 193 30.49 7.87 -0.26
CA GLY A 193 31.35 6.82 0.31
C GLY A 193 30.60 5.50 0.34
#